data_AF-A0A7X8WBD4-F1
#
_entry.id   AF-A0A7X8WBD4-F1
#
_cell.length_a   1.000
_cell.length_b   1.000
_cell.length_c   1.000
_cell.angle_alpha   90.00
_cell.angle_beta   90.00
_cell.angle_gamma   90.00
#
_symmetry.space_group_name_H-M   'P 1'
#
loop_
_entity.id
_entity.type
_entity.pdbx_description
1 polymer ?
#
loop_
_entity_poly.entity_id
_entity_poly.type
_entity_poly.pdbx_seq_one_letter_code
_entity_poly.pdbx_strand_id
1 'polypeptide(L)'
;MSNIFQAVESSKPRRTNFDLSFENKLTCNMGQLVPFLCKEVLPSDTFNLKSEVFLRFSPLLAPVMHRVNVFTHFFFVPNRLLWEEWEDFITGGEDGLQEPSYPMIDLNEAYTGGGNLVKDSTLWDYIGCPSIKKAPATSFQVSALPFRAYQLIYQEYYRDQNLIEKIEFGNGKSGLVSSAEAEELLKLRTRAWEKDYFTSALPWTQKGAEVTLPITGDGKCY
;
A
#
# COMPACT_ATOMS: atom_id res chain seq x y z
N MET A 1 3.51 -43.69 -18.27
CA MET A 1 2.81 -42.85 -19.27
C MET A 1 2.13 -41.72 -18.52
N SER A 2 2.46 -40.47 -18.83
CA SER A 2 1.81 -39.31 -18.19
C SER A 2 0.34 -39.23 -18.63
N ASN A 3 -0.56 -39.17 -17.66
CA ASN A 3 -2.01 -39.20 -17.90
C ASN A 3 -2.44 -37.90 -18.61
N ILE A 4 -3.07 -38.01 -19.78
CA ILE A 4 -3.37 -36.85 -20.64
C ILE A 4 -4.40 -35.91 -20.00
N PHE A 5 -5.21 -36.42 -19.06
CA PHE A 5 -6.17 -35.65 -18.26
C PHE A 5 -5.55 -34.87 -17.10
N GLN A 6 -4.26 -35.09 -16.81
CA GLN A 6 -3.49 -34.32 -15.82
C GLN A 6 -2.51 -33.34 -16.47
N ALA A 7 -2.32 -33.44 -17.78
CA ALA A 7 -1.43 -32.57 -18.54
C ALA A 7 -2.21 -31.36 -19.08
N VAL A 8 -2.20 -30.26 -18.32
CA VAL A 8 -2.66 -28.97 -18.85
C VAL A 8 -1.60 -28.45 -19.84
N GLU A 9 -1.94 -28.44 -21.12
CA GLU A 9 -1.07 -27.86 -22.16
C GLU A 9 -0.99 -26.34 -21.95
N SER A 10 0.13 -25.88 -21.39
CA SER A 10 0.38 -24.45 -21.24
C SER A 10 1.19 -23.94 -22.42
N SER A 11 0.55 -23.12 -23.27
CA SER A 11 1.26 -22.36 -24.29
C SER A 11 2.21 -21.38 -23.60
N LYS A 12 3.50 -21.47 -23.88
CA LYS A 12 4.50 -20.49 -23.44
C LYS A 12 4.75 -19.52 -24.59
N PRO A 13 4.01 -18.39 -24.67
CA PRO A 13 4.25 -17.40 -25.71
C PRO A 13 5.68 -16.86 -25.61
N ARG A 14 6.23 -16.44 -26.75
CA ARG A 14 7.54 -15.78 -26.78
C ARG A 14 7.45 -14.47 -26.00
N ARG A 15 8.37 -14.27 -25.05
CA ARG A 15 8.43 -13.06 -24.22
C ARG A 15 9.18 -11.97 -24.97
N THR A 16 8.76 -10.72 -24.79
CA THR A 16 9.43 -9.53 -25.28
C THR A 16 9.84 -8.65 -24.11
N ASN A 17 10.89 -7.86 -24.29
CA ASN A 17 11.37 -6.94 -23.27
C ASN A 17 10.82 -5.54 -23.57
N PHE A 18 10.14 -4.95 -22.59
CA PHE A 18 9.71 -3.56 -22.63
C PHE A 18 10.58 -2.74 -21.68
N ASP A 19 11.13 -1.63 -22.19
CA ASP A 19 11.84 -0.69 -21.35
C ASP A 19 10.83 0.26 -20.67
N LEU A 20 10.74 0.14 -19.34
CA LEU A 20 9.87 0.96 -18.49
C LEU A 20 10.69 1.97 -17.65
N SER A 21 11.92 2.26 -18.05
CA SER A 21 12.80 3.20 -17.35
C SER A 21 12.23 4.63 -17.38
N PHE A 22 12.27 5.32 -16.24
CA PHE A 22 11.87 6.72 -16.13
C PHE A 22 12.70 7.43 -15.05
N GLU A 23 12.80 8.75 -15.18
CA GLU A 23 13.34 9.63 -14.15
C GLU A 23 12.18 10.28 -13.40
N ASN A 24 12.20 10.25 -12.07
CA ASN A 24 11.19 10.90 -11.23
C ASN A 24 11.84 12.01 -10.39
N LYS A 25 11.31 13.22 -10.52
CA LYS A 25 11.73 14.41 -9.77
C LYS A 25 10.66 14.73 -8.75
N LEU A 26 10.91 14.33 -7.50
CA LEU A 26 9.98 14.51 -6.40
C LEU A 26 10.61 15.32 -5.27
N THR A 27 9.76 15.97 -4.50
CA THR A 27 10.11 16.62 -3.23
C THR A 27 9.37 15.90 -2.12
N CYS A 28 10.01 15.62 -0.99
CA CYS A 28 9.38 14.96 0.14
C CYS A 28 9.88 15.53 1.47
N ASN A 29 9.06 15.39 2.52
CA ASN A 29 9.47 15.72 3.88
C ASN A 29 10.05 14.49 4.58
N MET A 30 10.96 14.73 5.53
CA MET A 30 11.54 13.68 6.35
C MET A 30 10.45 12.95 7.17
N GLY A 31 10.56 11.63 7.24
CA GLY A 31 9.62 10.78 7.99
C GLY A 31 8.34 10.40 7.23
N GLN A 32 8.07 10.99 6.06
CA GLN A 32 6.97 10.57 5.21
C GLN A 32 7.32 9.30 4.43
N LEU A 33 6.37 8.37 4.32
CA LEU A 33 6.49 7.20 3.46
C LEU A 33 6.02 7.59 2.05
N VAL A 34 6.95 7.97 1.18
CA VAL A 34 6.64 8.48 -0.15
C VAL A 34 6.86 7.40 -1.21
N PRO A 35 5.81 6.97 -1.94
CA PRO A 35 5.99 6.09 -3.09
C PRO A 35 6.61 6.86 -4.26
N PHE A 36 7.50 6.22 -5.01
CA PHE A 36 8.13 6.82 -6.20
C PHE A 36 8.00 5.96 -7.46
N LEU A 37 7.60 4.69 -7.30
CA LEU A 37 7.39 3.71 -8.36
C LEU A 37 6.08 2.96 -8.09
N CYS A 38 5.09 3.17 -8.95
CA CYS A 38 3.87 2.37 -9.00
C CYS A 38 3.71 1.88 -10.45
N LYS A 39 3.85 0.57 -10.66
CA LYS A 39 3.70 -0.07 -11.97
C LYS A 39 2.88 -1.34 -11.80
N GLU A 40 1.85 -1.46 -12.61
CA GLU A 40 1.08 -2.69 -12.75
C GLU A 40 1.95 -3.77 -13.40
N VAL A 41 1.78 -5.00 -12.93
CA VAL A 41 2.53 -6.16 -13.40
C VAL A 41 1.56 -7.26 -13.74
N LEU A 42 1.76 -7.92 -14.88
CA LEU A 42 0.92 -9.04 -15.27
C LEU A 42 1.43 -10.35 -14.64
N PRO A 43 0.53 -11.33 -14.41
CA PRO A 43 0.96 -12.67 -14.04
C PRO A 43 1.97 -13.19 -15.09
N SER A 44 3.06 -13.80 -14.63
CA SER A 44 4.16 -14.29 -15.49
C SER A 44 5.12 -13.22 -16.02
N ASP A 45 5.00 -11.95 -15.61
CA ASP A 45 6.01 -10.93 -15.91
C ASP A 45 7.29 -11.12 -15.07
N THR A 46 8.40 -10.63 -15.59
CA THR A 46 9.68 -10.58 -14.86
C THR A 46 10.15 -9.13 -14.83
N PHE A 47 10.16 -8.53 -13.64
CA PHE A 47 10.63 -7.16 -13.43
C PHE A 47 12.08 -7.16 -12.96
N ASN A 48 12.91 -6.37 -13.63
CA ASN A 48 14.28 -6.08 -13.21
C ASN A 48 14.41 -4.59 -12.94
N LEU A 49 14.71 -4.23 -11.70
CA LEU A 49 14.74 -2.84 -11.23
C LEU A 49 16.15 -2.46 -10.79
N LYS A 50 16.64 -1.32 -11.28
CA LYS A 50 17.87 -0.69 -10.83
C LYS A 50 17.54 0.78 -10.53
N SER A 51 17.70 1.19 -9.29
CA SER A 51 17.43 2.57 -8.86
C SER A 51 18.71 3.30 -8.49
N GLU A 52 18.86 4.50 -9.02
CA GLU A 52 19.86 5.48 -8.62
C GLU A 52 19.13 6.65 -7.94
N VAL A 53 19.64 7.11 -6.79
CA VAL A 53 18.98 8.13 -5.97
C VAL A 53 19.94 9.29 -5.74
N PHE A 54 19.50 10.48 -6.13
CA PHE A 54 20.20 11.74 -5.89
C PHE A 54 19.34 12.66 -5.03
N LEU A 55 19.83 13.05 -3.85
CA LEU A 55 19.08 13.84 -2.88
C LEU A 55 19.81 15.12 -2.50
N ARG A 56 19.04 16.20 -2.34
CA ARG A 56 19.49 17.50 -1.86
C ARG A 56 18.45 18.09 -0.93
N PHE A 57 18.89 18.82 0.09
CA PHE A 57 17.99 19.63 0.91
C PHE A 57 17.66 20.94 0.21
N SER A 58 16.48 21.48 0.51
CA SER A 58 16.20 22.89 0.27
C SER A 58 17.20 23.75 1.05
N PRO A 59 17.51 24.98 0.59
CA PRO A 59 18.45 25.85 1.30
C PRO A 59 17.96 26.10 2.73
N LEU A 60 18.75 25.65 3.71
CA LEU A 60 18.49 25.84 5.13
C LEU A 60 19.23 27.08 5.64
N LEU A 61 18.71 27.70 6.70
CA LEU A 61 19.37 28.83 7.37
C LEU A 61 20.73 28.44 7.96
N ALA A 62 20.88 27.18 8.38
CA ALA A 62 22.13 26.61 8.87
C ALA A 62 22.44 25.27 8.16
N PRO A 63 23.72 24.90 7.99
CA PRO A 63 24.09 23.62 7.40
C PRO A 63 23.57 22.42 8.20
N VAL A 64 23.22 21.32 7.52
CA VAL A 64 22.83 20.07 8.18
C VAL A 64 24.06 19.42 8.82
N MET A 65 24.06 19.35 10.16
CA MET A 65 25.18 18.79 10.95
C MET A 65 25.01 17.29 11.28
N HIS A 66 23.97 16.64 10.77
CA HIS A 66 23.64 15.25 11.09
C HIS A 66 23.63 14.35 9.86
N ARG A 67 23.98 13.07 10.07
CA ARG A 67 23.90 12.05 9.02
C ARG A 67 22.44 11.65 8.83
N VAL A 68 22.01 11.58 7.57
CA VAL A 68 20.64 11.20 7.21
C VAL A 68 20.68 9.88 6.48
N ASN A 69 19.96 8.90 7.02
CA ASN A 69 19.82 7.58 6.41
C ASN A 69 18.60 7.56 5.50
N VAL A 70 18.78 7.08 4.28
CA VAL A 70 17.72 6.99 3.27
C VAL A 70 17.52 5.53 2.91
N PHE A 71 16.28 5.06 3.04
CA PHE A 71 15.92 3.68 2.74
C PHE A 71 14.97 3.64 1.55
N THR A 72 15.23 2.75 0.60
CA THR A 72 14.35 2.45 -0.52
C THR A 72 13.97 0.98 -0.46
N HIS A 73 12.67 0.70 -0.54
CA HIS A 73 12.11 -0.65 -0.47
C HIS A 73 11.13 -0.85 -1.61
N PHE A 74 11.24 -2.00 -2.28
CA PHE A 74 10.34 -2.40 -3.35
C PHE A 74 9.44 -3.53 -2.83
N PHE A 75 8.13 -3.35 -2.97
CA PHE A 75 7.14 -4.34 -2.58
C PHE A 75 6.38 -4.80 -3.80
N PHE A 76 6.09 -6.10 -3.86
CA PHE A 76 5.15 -6.67 -4.81
C PHE A 76 3.86 -6.99 -4.06
N VAL A 77 2.76 -6.34 -4.44
CA VAL A 77 1.45 -6.52 -3.81
C VAL A 77 0.50 -7.13 -4.83
N PRO A 78 0.11 -8.41 -4.68
CA PRO A 78 -0.88 -9.04 -5.54
C PRO A 78 -2.27 -8.41 -5.38
N ASN A 79 -2.97 -8.16 -6.49
CA ASN A 79 -4.34 -7.61 -6.49
C ASN A 79 -5.33 -8.48 -5.71
N ARG A 80 -5.13 -9.80 -5.64
CA ARG A 80 -5.93 -10.73 -4.82
C ARG A 80 -5.91 -10.43 -3.32
N LEU A 81 -4.92 -9.67 -2.82
CA LEU A 81 -4.89 -9.25 -1.41
C LEU A 81 -5.67 -7.96 -1.19
N LEU A 82 -5.92 -7.20 -2.26
CA LEU A 82 -6.52 -5.87 -2.22
C LEU A 82 -8.01 -5.89 -2.56
N TRP A 83 -8.45 -6.92 -3.27
CA TRP A 83 -9.81 -7.09 -3.76
C TRP A 83 -10.23 -8.56 -3.58
N GLU A 84 -11.23 -8.80 -2.73
CA GLU A 84 -11.76 -10.14 -2.45
C GLU A 84 -12.36 -10.80 -3.71
N GLU A 85 -13.14 -10.06 -4.50
CA GLU A 85 -13.77 -10.55 -5.73
C GLU A 85 -12.83 -10.49 -6.96
N TRP A 86 -11.51 -10.37 -6.75
CA TRP A 86 -10.53 -10.37 -7.84
C TRP A 86 -10.55 -11.67 -8.66
N GLU A 87 -10.73 -12.82 -8.00
CA GLU A 87 -10.77 -14.11 -8.69
C GLU A 87 -12.02 -14.20 -9.58
N ASP A 88 -13.18 -13.84 -9.04
CA ASP A 88 -14.45 -13.80 -9.77
C ASP A 88 -14.41 -12.79 -10.93
N PHE A 89 -13.71 -11.66 -10.76
CA PHE A 89 -13.50 -10.68 -11.83
C PHE A 89 -12.74 -11.25 -13.04
N ILE A 90 -11.76 -12.12 -12.79
CA ILE A 90 -10.93 -12.70 -13.87
C ILE A 90 -11.56 -13.96 -14.47
N THR A 91 -12.28 -14.75 -13.66
CA THR A 91 -12.87 -16.02 -14.10
C THR A 91 -14.31 -15.90 -14.59
N GLY A 92 -15.03 -14.85 -14.17
CA GLY A 92 -16.48 -14.73 -14.33
C GLY A 92 -17.28 -15.51 -13.27
N GLY A 93 -16.63 -15.95 -12.19
CA GLY A 93 -17.22 -16.82 -11.16
C GLY A 93 -17.42 -18.27 -11.65
N GLU A 94 -18.19 -19.06 -10.90
CA GLU A 94 -18.44 -20.49 -11.21
C GLU A 94 -19.19 -20.67 -12.54
N ASP A 95 -20.16 -19.79 -12.82
CA ASP A 95 -20.99 -19.84 -14.03
C ASP A 95 -20.43 -19.01 -15.20
N GLY A 96 -19.32 -18.27 -15.01
CA GLY A 96 -18.73 -17.40 -16.03
C GLY A 96 -19.55 -16.14 -16.36
N LEU A 97 -20.55 -15.80 -15.54
CA LEU A 97 -21.49 -14.68 -15.76
C LEU A 97 -21.34 -13.55 -14.74
N GLN A 98 -20.54 -13.74 -13.70
CA GLN A 98 -20.34 -12.69 -12.69
C GLN A 98 -19.39 -11.62 -13.24
N GLU A 99 -19.82 -10.37 -13.18
CA GLU A 99 -19.02 -9.21 -13.58
C GLU A 99 -18.97 -8.23 -12.40
N PRO A 100 -18.15 -8.52 -11.37
CA PRO A 100 -18.03 -7.64 -10.22
C PRO A 100 -17.43 -6.30 -10.66
N SER A 101 -18.04 -5.20 -10.21
CA SER A 101 -17.62 -3.85 -10.60
C SER A 101 -16.25 -3.50 -10.02
N TYR A 102 -15.35 -2.99 -10.86
CA TYR A 102 -13.99 -2.63 -10.45
C TYR A 102 -14.00 -1.58 -9.31
N PRO A 103 -13.13 -1.73 -8.29
CA PRO A 103 -13.12 -0.82 -7.15
C PRO A 103 -12.56 0.56 -7.53
N MET A 104 -13.41 1.58 -7.47
CA MET A 104 -13.09 2.95 -7.88
C MET A 104 -13.36 3.96 -6.76
N ILE A 105 -12.49 4.97 -6.68
CA ILE A 105 -12.66 6.16 -5.85
C ILE A 105 -13.25 7.26 -6.75
N ASP A 106 -14.38 7.82 -6.34
CA ASP A 106 -14.99 8.95 -7.04
C ASP A 106 -14.54 10.28 -6.44
N LEU A 107 -13.99 11.15 -7.28
CA LEU A 107 -13.61 12.50 -6.88
C LEU A 107 -14.81 13.44 -7.00
N ASN A 108 -15.47 13.66 -5.86
CA ASN A 108 -16.47 14.71 -5.70
C ASN A 108 -15.84 16.07 -5.36
N GLU A 109 -16.62 17.14 -5.53
CA GLU A 109 -16.21 18.53 -5.27
C GLU A 109 -15.64 18.76 -3.86
N ALA A 110 -16.00 17.92 -2.87
CA ALA A 110 -15.42 17.94 -1.53
C ALA A 110 -13.89 17.71 -1.53
N TYR A 111 -13.38 16.87 -2.43
CA TYR A 111 -11.95 16.61 -2.57
C TYR A 111 -11.23 17.67 -3.41
N THR A 112 -11.94 18.29 -4.37
CA THR A 112 -11.35 19.22 -5.34
C THR A 112 -11.42 20.68 -4.89
N GLY A 113 -12.41 21.05 -4.07
CA GLY A 113 -12.72 22.43 -3.67
C GLY A 113 -12.09 22.91 -2.35
N GLY A 114 -11.31 22.07 -1.65
CA GLY A 114 -10.71 22.46 -0.37
C GLY A 114 -9.98 21.35 0.38
N GLY A 115 -10.27 20.08 0.10
CA GLY A 115 -9.64 18.93 0.74
C GLY A 115 -8.12 18.87 0.53
N ASN A 116 -7.35 18.72 1.61
CA ASN A 116 -5.89 18.61 1.58
C ASN A 116 -5.36 17.26 1.04
N LEU A 117 -6.24 16.39 0.56
CA LEU A 117 -5.90 15.00 0.22
C LEU A 117 -5.50 14.82 -1.25
N VAL A 118 -6.04 15.64 -2.15
CA VAL A 118 -5.82 15.54 -3.59
C VAL A 118 -5.16 16.82 -4.10
N LYS A 119 -3.89 17.01 -3.75
CA LYS A 119 -3.09 18.20 -4.09
C LYS A 119 -1.69 17.76 -4.54
N ASP A 120 -0.95 18.71 -5.11
CA ASP A 120 0.48 18.54 -5.35
C ASP A 120 1.16 18.12 -4.03
N SER A 121 2.11 17.18 -4.05
CA SER A 121 2.79 16.59 -2.87
C SER A 121 1.94 15.71 -1.93
N THR A 122 0.74 15.31 -2.32
CA THR A 122 -0.04 14.29 -1.60
C THR A 122 0.18 12.89 -2.19
N LEU A 123 -0.33 11.85 -1.51
CA LEU A 123 -0.23 10.46 -1.98
C LEU A 123 -0.76 10.28 -3.42
N TRP A 124 -1.80 11.03 -3.76
CA TRP A 124 -2.37 11.09 -5.11
C TRP A 124 -1.34 11.42 -6.18
N ASP A 125 -0.57 12.48 -5.95
CA ASP A 125 0.46 12.97 -6.88
C ASP A 125 1.63 11.97 -6.98
N TYR A 126 2.06 11.42 -5.83
CA TYR A 126 3.16 10.45 -5.78
C TYR A 126 2.89 9.11 -6.49
N ILE A 127 1.63 8.68 -6.54
CA ILE A 127 1.21 7.47 -7.28
C ILE A 127 1.11 7.74 -8.80
N GLY A 128 1.26 9.00 -9.23
CA GLY A 128 1.29 9.40 -10.64
C GLY A 128 -0.07 9.83 -11.19
N CYS A 129 -1.04 10.12 -10.33
CA CYS A 129 -2.31 10.68 -10.77
C CYS A 129 -2.17 12.18 -11.07
N PRO A 130 -2.89 12.72 -12.08
CA PRO A 130 -2.74 14.11 -12.49
C PRO A 130 -3.22 15.07 -11.39
N SER A 131 -2.57 16.23 -11.26
CA SER A 131 -3.00 17.24 -10.28
C SER A 131 -4.32 17.90 -10.68
N ILE A 132 -5.18 18.15 -9.68
CA ILE A 132 -6.55 18.66 -9.88
C ILE A 132 -6.62 19.98 -10.64
N LYS A 133 -5.57 20.81 -10.59
CA LYS A 133 -5.49 22.07 -11.38
C LYS A 133 -5.68 21.85 -12.89
N LYS A 134 -5.55 20.61 -13.37
CA LYS A 134 -5.74 20.20 -14.76
C LYS A 134 -6.82 19.11 -14.96
N ALA A 135 -7.51 18.69 -13.91
CA ALA A 135 -8.52 17.63 -13.99
C ALA A 135 -9.93 18.21 -14.27
N PRO A 136 -10.76 17.55 -15.09
CA PRO A 136 -12.12 18.00 -15.34
C PRO A 136 -12.95 18.00 -14.04
N ALA A 137 -13.72 19.06 -13.82
CA ALA A 137 -14.35 19.41 -12.55
C ALA A 137 -15.57 18.55 -12.15
N THR A 138 -15.82 17.40 -12.78
CA THR A 138 -17.01 16.60 -12.47
C THR A 138 -16.75 15.10 -12.66
N SER A 139 -16.96 14.32 -11.59
CA SER A 139 -16.98 12.84 -11.55
C SER A 139 -15.78 12.14 -12.18
N PHE A 140 -14.56 12.40 -11.68
CA PHE A 140 -13.37 11.66 -12.10
C PHE A 140 -13.19 10.44 -11.20
N GLN A 141 -13.28 9.26 -11.79
CA GLN A 141 -13.10 7.99 -11.08
C GLN A 141 -11.69 7.44 -11.29
N VAL A 142 -11.06 6.98 -10.21
CA VAL A 142 -9.72 6.38 -10.23
C VAL A 142 -9.72 5.04 -9.52
N SER A 143 -8.87 4.12 -9.98
CA SER A 143 -8.66 2.83 -9.34
C SER A 143 -8.29 2.96 -7.86
N ALA A 144 -8.99 2.25 -6.98
CA ALA A 144 -8.66 2.21 -5.56
C ALA A 144 -7.46 1.32 -5.22
N LEU A 145 -7.10 0.38 -6.11
CA LEU A 145 -6.09 -0.65 -5.84
C LEU A 145 -4.71 -0.10 -5.46
N PRO A 146 -4.11 0.89 -6.17
CA PRO A 146 -2.80 1.41 -5.80
C PRO A 146 -2.78 2.05 -4.40
N PHE A 147 -3.89 2.71 -4.01
CA PHE A 147 -4.04 3.31 -2.70
C PHE A 147 -4.19 2.25 -1.60
N ARG A 148 -4.98 1.20 -1.85
CA ARG A 148 -5.10 0.05 -0.95
C ARG A 148 -3.75 -0.66 -0.77
N ALA A 149 -2.98 -0.83 -1.85
CA ALA A 149 -1.65 -1.42 -1.80
C ALA A 149 -0.71 -0.62 -0.88
N TYR A 150 -0.72 0.71 -1.01
CA TYR A 150 0.07 1.59 -0.16
C TYR A 150 -0.33 1.48 1.33
N GLN A 151 -1.63 1.49 1.65
CA GLN A 151 -2.08 1.36 3.04
C GLN A 151 -1.78 -0.02 3.62
N LEU A 152 -1.86 -1.10 2.82
CA LEU A 152 -1.47 -2.46 3.22
C LEU A 152 0.02 -2.53 3.57
N ILE A 153 0.90 -1.99 2.70
CA ILE A 153 2.34 -1.94 2.96
C ILE A 153 2.62 -1.16 4.26
N TYR A 154 1.96 -0.02 4.44
CA TYR A 154 2.09 0.77 5.66
C TYR A 154 1.70 -0.04 6.91
N GLN A 155 0.53 -0.69 6.87
CA GLN A 155 -0.03 -1.42 7.99
C GLN A 155 0.80 -2.64 8.41
N GLU A 156 1.32 -3.39 7.45
CA GLU A 156 2.06 -4.62 7.70
C GLU A 156 3.54 -4.37 8.02
N TYR A 157 4.18 -3.41 7.35
CA TYR A 157 5.64 -3.26 7.43
C TYR A 157 6.11 -2.04 8.24
N TYR A 158 5.40 -0.91 8.17
CA TYR A 158 5.90 0.35 8.72
C TYR A 158 5.19 0.81 10.01
N ARG A 159 3.95 0.37 10.22
CA ARG A 159 3.14 0.72 11.37
C ARG A 159 3.65 -0.01 12.61
N ASP A 160 3.85 0.73 13.70
CA ASP A 160 4.00 0.10 15.01
C ASP A 160 2.64 -0.38 15.50
N GLN A 161 2.47 -1.71 15.54
CA GLN A 161 1.23 -2.36 15.94
C GLN A 161 0.84 -2.09 17.40
N ASN A 162 1.80 -1.65 18.24
CA ASN A 162 1.54 -1.41 19.66
C ASN A 162 1.01 0.00 19.93
N LEU A 163 1.36 0.97 19.08
CA LEU A 163 1.08 2.40 19.31
C LEU A 163 -0.08 2.93 18.47
N ILE A 164 -0.17 2.48 17.22
CA ILE A 164 -1.15 2.96 16.25
C ILE A 164 -2.19 1.86 16.10
N GLU A 165 -3.47 2.21 15.98
CA GLU A 165 -4.55 1.25 15.71
C GLU A 165 -4.57 0.81 14.24
N LYS A 166 -5.17 -0.35 13.98
CA LYS A 166 -5.26 -0.92 12.63
C LYS A 166 -6.31 -0.11 11.88
N ILE A 167 -5.90 0.54 10.80
CA ILE A 167 -6.83 1.20 9.88
C ILE A 167 -7.58 0.11 9.12
N GLU A 168 -8.90 0.13 9.22
CA GLU A 168 -9.79 -0.70 8.43
C GLU A 168 -10.21 0.09 7.18
N PHE A 169 -9.55 -0.19 6.06
CA PHE A 169 -10.06 0.16 4.74
C PHE A 169 -10.71 -1.11 4.20
N GLY A 170 -12.04 -1.13 4.13
CA GLY A 170 -12.86 -2.35 3.99
C GLY A 170 -12.30 -3.34 2.97
N ASN A 171 -12.42 -4.64 3.28
CA ASN A 171 -11.77 -5.73 2.56
C ASN A 171 -12.18 -5.82 1.08
N GLY A 172 -11.65 -4.94 0.24
CA GLY A 172 -11.74 -5.15 -1.19
C GLY A 172 -13.15 -5.07 -1.77
N LYS A 173 -14.15 -4.45 -1.15
CA LYS A 173 -15.50 -4.41 -1.73
C LYS A 173 -15.46 -3.84 -3.15
N SER A 174 -16.19 -4.51 -4.04
CA SER A 174 -16.40 -4.08 -5.43
C SER A 174 -17.19 -2.78 -5.50
N GLY A 175 -16.94 -2.02 -6.56
CA GLY A 175 -17.65 -0.80 -6.88
C GLY A 175 -17.11 0.47 -6.20
N LEU A 176 -17.99 1.45 -6.01
CA LEU A 176 -17.64 2.77 -5.52
C LEU A 176 -17.27 2.73 -4.04
N VAL A 177 -16.05 3.17 -3.74
CA VAL A 177 -15.54 3.29 -2.37
C VAL A 177 -16.27 4.40 -1.64
N SER A 178 -16.68 4.14 -0.38
CA SER A 178 -17.33 5.14 0.47
C SER A 178 -16.42 6.35 0.73
N SER A 179 -17.00 7.53 0.97
CA SER A 179 -16.21 8.75 1.20
C SER A 179 -15.25 8.63 2.39
N ALA A 180 -15.68 8.02 3.49
CA ALA A 180 -14.85 7.82 4.68
C ALA A 180 -13.63 6.90 4.41
N GLU A 181 -13.83 5.83 3.64
CA GLU A 181 -12.72 4.93 3.26
C GLU A 181 -11.76 5.63 2.29
N ALA A 182 -12.28 6.40 1.33
CA ALA A 182 -11.46 7.15 0.38
C ALA A 182 -10.53 8.16 1.08
N GLU A 183 -11.00 8.84 2.13
CA GLU A 183 -10.16 9.77 2.91
C GLU A 183 -8.95 9.08 3.55
N GLU A 184 -9.14 7.90 4.15
CA GLU A 184 -8.04 7.14 4.77
C GLU A 184 -7.11 6.50 3.73
N LEU A 185 -7.64 6.10 2.56
CA LEU A 185 -6.86 5.57 1.44
C LEU A 185 -5.94 6.62 0.81
N LEU A 186 -6.43 7.84 0.64
CA LEU A 186 -5.68 8.97 0.04
C LEU A 186 -4.66 9.61 0.98
N LYS A 187 -4.64 9.20 2.26
CA LYS A 187 -3.77 9.80 3.28
C LYS A 187 -2.34 9.29 3.17
N LEU A 188 -1.40 10.22 2.96
CA LEU A 188 0.03 9.97 3.07
C LEU A 188 0.38 9.67 4.54
N ARG A 189 1.16 8.62 4.77
CA ARG A 189 1.52 8.13 6.11
C ARG A 189 2.95 8.47 6.46
N THR A 190 3.23 8.54 7.75
CA THR A 190 4.57 8.75 8.28
C THR A 190 5.10 7.45 8.86
N ARG A 191 6.38 7.16 8.61
CA ARG A 191 7.07 6.01 9.20
C ARG A 191 7.37 6.32 10.67
N ALA A 192 7.27 5.31 11.54
CA ALA A 192 7.79 5.42 12.89
C ALA A 192 9.31 5.67 12.88
N TRP A 193 9.80 6.45 13.85
CA TRP A 193 11.22 6.65 14.03
C TRP A 193 11.96 5.34 14.30
N GLU A 194 13.27 5.35 14.07
CA GLU A 194 14.13 4.21 14.41
C GLU A 194 13.95 3.82 15.88
N LYS A 195 14.06 2.51 16.13
CA LYS A 195 13.92 1.97 17.47
C LYS A 195 15.13 2.37 18.30
N ASP A 196 14.88 3.14 19.33
CA ASP A 196 15.80 3.60 20.37
C ASP A 196 15.15 3.30 21.73
N TYR A 197 15.89 3.45 22.83
CA TYR A 197 15.49 3.13 24.19
C TYR A 197 14.05 3.57 24.53
N PHE A 198 13.65 4.77 24.13
CA PHE A 198 12.30 5.30 24.36
C PHE A 198 11.25 4.84 23.34
N THR A 199 11.63 4.63 22.07
CA THR A 199 10.68 4.24 21.01
C THR A 199 10.48 2.72 20.94
N SER A 200 11.31 1.93 21.61
CA SER A 200 11.15 0.48 21.80
C SER A 200 10.46 0.09 23.11
N ALA A 201 10.30 1.01 24.05
CA ALA A 201 9.66 0.73 25.33
C ALA A 201 8.18 0.33 25.09
N LEU A 202 7.82 -0.88 25.50
CA LEU A 202 6.44 -1.35 25.41
C LEU A 202 5.61 -0.67 26.52
N PRO A 203 4.36 -0.24 26.25
CA PRO A 203 3.49 0.32 27.27
C PRO A 203 3.06 -0.69 28.34
N TRP A 204 3.24 -1.99 28.08
CA TRP A 204 2.84 -3.09 28.95
C TRP A 204 3.98 -4.09 29.15
N THR A 205 3.97 -4.77 30.30
CA THR A 205 4.99 -5.76 30.70
C THR A 205 4.90 -7.05 29.89
N GLN A 206 3.70 -7.43 29.43
CA GLN A 206 3.45 -8.62 28.63
C GLN A 206 2.34 -8.38 27.60
N LYS A 207 2.44 -9.00 26.42
CA LYS A 207 1.35 -9.03 25.44
C LYS A 207 0.36 -10.13 25.82
N GLY A 208 -0.80 -9.76 26.35
CA GLY A 208 -1.88 -10.69 26.66
C GLY A 208 -2.41 -10.56 28.09
N ALA A 209 -3.31 -11.47 28.46
CA ALA A 209 -3.85 -11.54 29.81
C ALA A 209 -2.76 -11.91 30.82
N GLU A 210 -2.88 -11.37 32.04
CA GLU A 210 -1.94 -11.69 33.10
C GLU A 210 -2.02 -13.16 33.48
N VAL A 211 -0.85 -13.83 33.50
CA VAL A 211 -0.75 -15.21 33.98
C VAL A 211 -0.91 -15.18 35.49
N THR A 212 -2.12 -15.47 35.97
CA THR A 212 -2.38 -15.72 37.38
C THR A 212 -1.81 -17.09 37.74
N LEU A 213 -0.67 -17.11 38.42
CA LEU A 213 -0.14 -18.34 39.01
C LEU A 213 -1.10 -18.80 40.12
N PRO A 214 -1.64 -20.04 40.07
CA PRO A 214 -2.46 -20.56 41.16
C PRO A 214 -1.57 -20.80 42.37
N ILE A 215 -1.57 -19.86 43.32
CA ILE A 215 -0.90 -19.98 44.62
C ILE A 215 -1.60 -20.97 45.55
N THR A 216 -2.83 -21.38 45.23
CA THR A 216 -3.56 -22.41 45.97
C THR A 216 -3.27 -23.77 45.33
N GLY A 217 -2.24 -24.45 45.84
CA GLY A 217 -1.79 -25.74 45.32
C GLY A 217 -2.81 -26.86 45.52
N ASP A 218 -3.22 -27.47 44.41
CA ASP A 218 -3.90 -28.79 44.36
C ASP A 218 -3.34 -29.65 43.19
N GLY A 219 -2.06 -29.47 42.88
CA GLY A 219 -1.36 -30.31 41.90
C GLY A 219 -0.94 -31.64 42.53
N LYS A 220 -1.56 -32.76 42.14
CA LYS A 220 -1.06 -34.10 42.45
C LYS A 220 0.27 -34.33 41.73
N CYS A 221 1.34 -34.53 42.48
CA CYS A 221 2.59 -35.05 41.98
C CYS A 221 2.38 -36.49 41.46
N TYR A 222 2.67 -36.72 40.19
CA TYR A 222 2.96 -38.03 39.63
C TYR A 222 4.43 -38.06 39.22
#